data_AF-A0A4Y9FV34-F1
#
_entry.id   AF-A0A4Y9FV34-F1
#
_cell.length_a   1.000
_cell.length_b   1.000
_cell.length_c   1.000
_cell.angle_alpha   90.00
_cell.angle_beta   90.00
_cell.angle_gamma   90.00
#
_symmetry.space_group_name_H-M   'P 1'
#
loop_
_entity.id
_entity.type
_entity.pdbx_description
1 polymer ?
#
loop_
_entity_poly.entity_id
_entity_poly.type
_entity_poly.pdbx_seq_one_letter_code
_entity_poly.pdbx_strand_id
1 'polypeptide(L)'
;MTAAPPSRTRREARARRRVRRLITVALIAALVTGLAIGISAWLWPDQVGEAYGDAQIAIGRWRIAAIGEVPHAVLGASGTEQELDRCDGTFTEMLPYERDDVPPVWAAHNNCGGDVILPLEIGDQIDLERDGETTHYRVIDIRHTPKVWATTEGLIGIAGDLALQSCFYGDRTAPMKFVGLELIEAS
;
A
#
# COMPACT_ATOMS: atom_id res chain seq x y z
N MET A 1 -17.38 -69.47 -5.51
CA MET A 1 -18.08 -68.43 -4.73
C MET A 1 -17.54 -67.08 -5.16
N THR A 2 -18.26 -66.36 -6.02
CA THR A 2 -17.86 -65.06 -6.58
C THR A 2 -18.51 -63.95 -5.74
N ALA A 3 -17.68 -63.08 -5.16
CA ALA A 3 -18.14 -61.98 -4.32
C ALA A 3 -18.97 -60.98 -5.14
N ALA A 4 -20.17 -60.64 -4.67
CA ALA A 4 -21.04 -59.67 -5.32
C ALA A 4 -20.37 -58.27 -5.37
N PRO A 5 -20.46 -57.55 -6.51
CA PRO A 5 -19.86 -56.22 -6.63
C PRO A 5 -20.52 -55.25 -5.64
N PRO A 6 -19.75 -54.32 -5.05
CA PRO A 6 -20.30 -53.38 -4.08
C PRO A 6 -21.37 -52.50 -4.73
N SER A 7 -22.55 -52.47 -4.11
CA SER A 7 -23.69 -51.65 -4.55
C SER A 7 -23.29 -50.18 -4.72
N ARG A 8 -23.78 -49.53 -5.79
CA ARG A 8 -23.53 -48.10 -6.10
C ARG A 8 -23.71 -47.17 -4.88
N THR A 9 -24.67 -47.49 -4.01
CA THR A 9 -24.96 -46.77 -2.77
C THR A 9 -23.80 -46.71 -1.77
N ARG A 10 -22.96 -47.77 -1.67
CA ARG A 10 -21.78 -47.78 -0.79
C ARG A 10 -20.63 -46.93 -1.32
N ARG A 11 -20.49 -46.82 -2.66
CA ARG A 11 -19.48 -45.95 -3.29
C ARG A 11 -19.83 -44.48 -3.10
N GLU A 12 -21.09 -44.10 -3.29
CA GLU A 12 -21.58 -42.74 -3.06
C GLU A 12 -21.47 -42.32 -1.58
N ALA A 13 -21.81 -43.20 -0.64
CA ALA A 13 -21.66 -42.93 0.79
C ALA A 13 -20.18 -42.74 1.21
N ARG A 14 -19.23 -43.47 0.61
CA ARG A 14 -17.78 -43.29 0.86
C ARG A 14 -17.27 -41.99 0.24
N ALA A 15 -17.73 -41.63 -0.96
CA ALA A 15 -17.38 -40.36 -1.61
C ALA A 15 -17.87 -39.15 -0.78
N ARG A 16 -19.13 -39.17 -0.31
CA ARG A 16 -19.69 -38.12 0.55
C ARG A 16 -18.94 -37.96 1.88
N ARG A 17 -18.48 -39.06 2.49
CA ARG A 17 -17.66 -39.00 3.71
C ARG A 17 -16.27 -38.40 3.47
N ARG A 18 -15.65 -38.68 2.33
CA ARG A 18 -14.36 -38.08 1.95
C ARG A 18 -14.49 -36.58 1.71
N VAL A 19 -15.50 -36.15 0.96
CA VAL A 19 -15.79 -34.73 0.73
C VAL A 19 -16.06 -34.02 2.05
N ARG A 20 -16.91 -34.58 2.93
CA ARG A 20 -17.17 -34.01 4.26
C ARG A 20 -15.88 -33.88 5.10
N ARG A 21 -15.00 -34.87 5.09
CA ARG A 21 -13.70 -34.79 5.79
C ARG A 21 -12.81 -33.70 5.22
N LEU A 22 -12.72 -33.58 3.89
CA LEU A 22 -11.93 -32.52 3.25
C LEU A 22 -12.47 -31.13 3.63
N ILE A 23 -13.78 -30.95 3.61
CA ILE A 23 -14.42 -29.70 4.06
C ILE A 23 -14.10 -29.44 5.53
N THR A 24 -14.22 -30.44 6.41
CA THR A 24 -13.90 -30.29 7.84
C THR A 24 -12.43 -29.91 8.03
N VAL A 25 -11.49 -30.54 7.32
CA VAL A 25 -10.06 -30.20 7.40
C VAL A 25 -9.82 -28.78 6.90
N ALA A 26 -10.43 -28.38 5.78
CA ALA A 26 -10.31 -27.02 5.25
C ALA A 26 -10.86 -25.96 6.22
N LEU A 27 -12.02 -26.22 6.85
CA LEU A 27 -12.62 -25.32 7.84
C LEU A 27 -11.75 -25.21 9.10
N ILE A 28 -11.23 -26.33 9.61
CA ILE A 28 -10.31 -26.31 10.76
C ILE A 28 -9.04 -25.56 10.42
N ALA A 29 -8.45 -25.80 9.25
CA ALA A 29 -7.26 -25.08 8.80
C ALA A 29 -7.53 -23.57 8.71
N ALA A 30 -8.64 -23.16 8.08
CA ALA A 30 -9.02 -21.75 8.00
C ALA A 30 -9.21 -21.12 9.39
N LEU A 31 -9.84 -21.83 10.34
CA LEU A 31 -10.03 -21.35 11.70
C LEU A 31 -8.71 -21.21 12.47
N VAL A 32 -7.82 -22.20 12.37
CA VAL A 32 -6.50 -22.17 13.03
C VAL A 32 -5.66 -21.03 12.44
N THR A 33 -5.64 -20.87 11.12
CA THR A 33 -4.93 -19.77 10.46
C THR A 33 -5.51 -18.41 10.88
N GLY A 34 -6.84 -18.26 10.86
CA GLY A 34 -7.48 -17.01 11.29
C GLY A 34 -7.18 -16.67 12.75
N LEU A 35 -7.21 -17.67 13.65
CA LEU A 35 -6.86 -17.50 15.05
C LEU A 35 -5.39 -17.11 15.22
N ALA A 36 -4.48 -17.76 14.50
CA ALA A 36 -3.05 -17.43 14.53
C ALA A 36 -2.79 -15.99 14.06
N ILE A 37 -3.41 -15.56 12.96
CA ILE A 37 -3.33 -14.17 12.47
C ILE A 37 -3.87 -13.21 13.53
N GLY A 38 -5.03 -13.50 14.12
CA GLY A 38 -5.63 -12.65 15.15
C GLY A 38 -4.76 -12.51 16.40
N ILE A 39 -4.17 -13.63 16.88
CA ILE A 39 -3.23 -13.61 18.01
C ILE A 39 -1.98 -12.81 17.66
N SER A 40 -1.41 -13.00 16.46
CA SER A 40 -0.24 -12.26 16.03
C SER A 40 -0.50 -10.76 15.90
N ALA A 41 -1.65 -10.36 15.35
CA ALA A 41 -2.03 -8.95 15.26
C ALA A 41 -2.22 -8.30 16.64
N TRP A 42 -2.61 -9.09 17.64
CA TRP A 42 -2.75 -8.59 19.02
C TRP A 42 -1.41 -8.53 19.77
N LEU A 43 -0.53 -9.52 19.59
CA LEU A 43 0.78 -9.58 20.28
C LEU A 43 1.85 -8.71 19.60
N TRP A 44 1.79 -8.58 18.29
CA TRP A 44 2.82 -7.99 17.42
C TRP A 44 2.19 -7.09 16.34
N PRO A 45 1.40 -6.06 16.73
CA PRO A 45 0.68 -5.22 15.79
C PRO A 45 1.61 -4.54 14.79
N ASP A 46 2.78 -4.09 15.25
CA ASP A 46 3.76 -3.37 14.43
C ASP A 46 4.36 -4.28 13.35
N GLN A 47 4.74 -5.51 13.70
CA GLN A 47 5.30 -6.48 12.75
C GLN A 47 4.25 -6.94 11.73
N VAL A 48 2.98 -7.07 12.15
CA VAL A 48 1.89 -7.38 11.22
C VAL A 48 1.64 -6.21 10.27
N GLY A 49 1.71 -4.97 10.76
CA GLY A 49 1.62 -3.78 9.92
C GLY A 49 2.73 -3.73 8.88
N GLU A 50 3.98 -3.91 9.29
CA GLU A 50 5.14 -3.95 8.40
C GLU A 50 5.00 -5.03 7.33
N ALA A 51 4.68 -6.27 7.72
CA ALA A 51 4.48 -7.37 6.79
C ALA A 51 3.33 -7.13 5.79
N TYR A 52 2.25 -6.49 6.24
CA TYR A 52 1.16 -6.08 5.36
C TYR A 52 1.63 -5.01 4.36
N GLY A 53 2.38 -4.01 4.83
CA GLY A 53 2.95 -2.96 3.99
C GLY A 53 3.90 -3.51 2.92
N ASP A 54 4.81 -4.40 3.31
CA ASP A 54 5.75 -5.06 2.39
C ASP A 54 5.00 -5.83 1.29
N ALA A 55 3.92 -6.52 1.66
CA ALA A 55 3.08 -7.22 0.69
C ALA A 55 2.41 -6.23 -0.29
N GLN A 56 1.86 -5.12 0.19
CA GLN A 56 1.25 -4.10 -0.67
C GLN A 56 2.26 -3.48 -1.63
N ILE A 57 3.45 -3.13 -1.12
CA ILE A 57 4.55 -2.58 -1.93
C ILE A 57 5.00 -3.59 -3.00
N ALA A 58 5.16 -4.86 -2.62
CA ALA A 58 5.55 -5.90 -3.57
C ALA A 58 4.51 -6.10 -4.69
N ILE A 59 3.22 -6.06 -4.35
CA ILE A 59 2.12 -6.14 -5.32
C ILE A 59 2.14 -4.92 -6.24
N GLY A 60 2.26 -3.71 -5.68
CA GLY A 60 2.32 -2.47 -6.45
C GLY A 60 3.51 -2.44 -7.42
N ARG A 61 4.70 -2.81 -6.94
CA ARG A 61 5.91 -2.89 -7.78
C ARG A 61 5.75 -3.92 -8.89
N TRP A 62 5.13 -5.07 -8.61
CA TRP A 62 4.82 -6.06 -9.62
C TRP A 62 3.85 -5.51 -10.67
N ARG A 63 2.81 -4.77 -10.27
CA ARG A 63 1.86 -4.15 -11.21
C ARG A 63 2.53 -3.16 -12.16
N ILE A 64 3.35 -2.28 -11.62
CA ILE A 64 4.13 -1.31 -12.41
C ILE A 64 5.05 -2.06 -13.39
N ALA A 65 5.88 -3.00 -12.89
CA ALA A 65 6.91 -3.63 -13.69
C ALA A 65 6.40 -4.70 -14.68
N ALA A 66 5.39 -5.48 -14.29
CA ALA A 66 4.96 -6.65 -15.07
C ALA A 66 3.82 -6.36 -16.04
N ILE A 67 2.93 -5.42 -15.70
CA ILE A 67 1.77 -5.08 -16.53
C ILE A 67 1.73 -3.61 -16.97
N GLY A 68 2.72 -2.80 -16.57
CA GLY A 68 2.81 -1.39 -16.97
C GLY A 68 1.72 -0.52 -16.36
N GLU A 69 1.21 -0.86 -15.17
CA GLU A 69 0.25 -0.03 -14.46
C GLU A 69 0.92 1.29 -14.07
N VAL A 70 0.32 2.42 -14.45
CA VAL A 70 0.71 3.76 -13.99
C VAL A 70 -0.15 4.07 -12.77
N PRO A 71 0.44 4.21 -11.57
CA PRO A 71 -0.33 4.54 -10.38
C PRO A 71 -0.99 5.92 -10.52
N HIS A 72 -2.07 6.14 -9.79
CA HIS A 72 -2.86 7.36 -9.85
C HIS A 72 -3.12 7.89 -8.44
N ALA A 73 -3.00 9.21 -8.26
CA ALA A 73 -3.29 9.89 -7.01
C ALA A 73 -4.04 11.20 -7.25
N VAL A 74 -4.84 11.63 -6.28
CA VAL A 74 -5.62 12.88 -6.35
C VAL A 74 -5.02 13.90 -5.39
N LEU A 75 -4.77 15.11 -5.86
CA LEU A 75 -4.34 16.26 -5.06
C LEU A 75 -5.57 17.01 -4.54
N GLY A 76 -5.62 17.21 -3.23
CA GLY A 76 -6.74 17.80 -2.51
C GLY A 76 -6.48 19.22 -1.99
N ALA A 77 -6.93 19.48 -0.77
CA ALA A 77 -6.80 20.78 -0.12
C ALA A 77 -5.39 21.02 0.44
N SER A 78 -5.06 22.29 0.69
CA SER A 78 -3.86 22.68 1.42
C SER A 78 -4.16 22.89 2.89
N GLY A 79 -3.25 22.49 3.78
CA GLY A 79 -3.46 22.63 5.22
C GLY A 79 -2.32 22.08 6.08
N THR A 80 -2.71 21.58 7.25
CA THR A 80 -1.80 21.01 8.26
C THR A 80 -2.17 19.56 8.53
N GLU A 81 -1.64 18.97 9.60
CA GLU A 81 -2.00 17.62 10.04
C GLU A 81 -3.52 17.43 10.22
N GLN A 82 -4.27 18.47 10.60
CA GLN A 82 -5.74 18.40 10.65
C GLN A 82 -6.40 18.16 9.28
N GLU A 83 -5.80 18.63 8.20
CA GLU A 83 -6.27 18.38 6.84
C GLU A 83 -5.90 16.97 6.40
N LEU A 84 -4.66 16.56 6.66
CA LEU A 84 -4.18 15.20 6.43
C LEU A 84 -5.03 14.13 7.17
N ASP A 85 -5.42 14.41 8.41
CA ASP A 85 -6.19 13.49 9.26
C ASP A 85 -7.65 13.27 8.81
N ARG A 86 -8.15 14.04 7.82
CA ARG A 86 -9.47 13.80 7.23
C ARG A 86 -9.55 12.48 6.48
N CYS A 87 -8.42 11.96 5.99
CA CYS A 87 -8.35 10.65 5.33
C CYS A 87 -9.40 10.49 4.22
N ASP A 88 -9.55 11.50 3.36
CA ASP A 88 -10.59 11.55 2.32
C ASP A 88 -10.19 10.88 1.00
N GLY A 89 -8.99 10.30 0.93
CA GLY A 89 -8.44 9.65 -0.25
C GLY A 89 -7.59 10.57 -1.13
N THR A 90 -7.44 11.84 -0.76
CA THR A 90 -6.59 12.80 -1.46
C THR A 90 -5.26 12.99 -0.75
N PHE A 91 -4.26 13.49 -1.48
CA PHE A 91 -3.06 14.04 -0.90
C PHE A 91 -3.32 15.50 -0.53
N THR A 92 -2.97 15.87 0.70
CA THR A 92 -3.09 17.23 1.24
C THR A 92 -1.79 17.99 1.00
N GLU A 93 -1.85 19.21 0.48
CA GLU A 93 -0.67 20.09 0.43
C GLU A 93 -0.32 20.56 1.84
N MET A 94 0.86 20.18 2.30
CA MET A 94 1.27 20.37 3.68
C MET A 94 2.02 21.69 3.82
N LEU A 95 1.28 22.74 4.21
CA LEU A 95 1.82 24.08 4.47
C LEU A 95 3.01 24.10 5.47
N PRO A 96 3.11 23.22 6.48
CA PRO A 96 4.29 23.17 7.34
C PRO A 96 5.62 22.84 6.63
N TYR A 97 5.57 22.29 5.41
CA TYR A 97 6.76 22.03 4.59
C TYR A 97 7.12 23.19 3.64
N GLU A 98 6.28 24.23 3.53
CA GLU A 98 6.47 25.33 2.59
C GLU A 98 7.75 26.14 2.89
N ARG A 99 8.73 26.09 1.98
CA ARG A 99 10.01 26.80 2.04
C ARG A 99 10.55 27.04 0.63
N ASP A 100 11.39 28.05 0.45
CA ASP A 100 11.95 28.42 -0.87
C ASP A 100 12.77 27.30 -1.54
N ASP A 101 13.36 26.41 -0.75
CA ASP A 101 14.27 25.34 -1.17
C ASP A 101 13.65 23.93 -1.13
N VAL A 102 12.33 23.86 -0.94
CA VAL A 102 11.54 22.63 -0.92
C VAL A 102 10.31 22.84 -1.81
N PRO A 103 10.12 22.03 -2.86
CA PRO A 103 8.92 22.12 -3.69
C PRO A 103 7.67 21.77 -2.87
N PRO A 104 6.46 22.15 -3.33
CA PRO A 104 5.22 21.83 -2.64
C PRO A 104 5.13 20.35 -2.26
N VAL A 105 4.95 20.07 -0.98
CA VAL A 105 4.84 18.70 -0.46
C VAL A 105 3.37 18.35 -0.26
N TRP A 106 2.95 17.28 -0.90
CA TRP A 106 1.62 16.72 -0.82
C TRP A 106 1.68 15.40 -0.06
N ALA A 107 0.89 15.23 1.00
CA ALA A 107 0.97 14.07 1.88
C ALA A 107 -0.36 13.33 1.98
N ALA A 108 -0.28 12.00 2.10
CA ALA A 108 -1.41 11.16 2.46
C ALA A 108 -0.96 10.06 3.43
N HIS A 109 -1.81 9.76 4.42
CA HIS A 109 -1.61 8.57 5.27
C HIS A 109 -1.61 7.32 4.39
N ASN A 110 -0.75 6.35 4.72
CA ASN A 110 -0.57 5.14 3.90
C ASN A 110 -1.84 4.29 3.78
N ASN A 111 -2.70 4.31 4.79
CA ASN A 111 -4.00 3.65 4.79
C ASN A 111 -5.16 4.54 4.28
N CYS A 112 -4.85 5.72 3.74
CA CYS A 112 -5.81 6.69 3.19
C CYS A 112 -5.51 7.00 1.71
N GLY A 113 -4.89 6.06 0.99
CA GLY A 113 -4.47 6.22 -0.41
C GLY A 113 -3.01 6.63 -0.60
N GLY A 114 -2.28 6.95 0.47
CA GLY A 114 -0.87 7.29 0.41
C GLY A 114 0.06 6.12 0.07
N ASP A 115 -0.40 4.88 0.23
CA ASP A 115 0.39 3.70 -0.11
C ASP A 115 0.72 3.56 -1.61
N VAL A 116 -0.01 4.27 -2.46
CA VAL A 116 0.19 4.30 -3.92
C VAL A 116 1.61 4.74 -4.33
N ILE A 117 2.29 5.55 -3.51
CA ILE A 117 3.66 6.03 -3.81
C ILE A 117 4.77 5.13 -3.23
N LEU A 118 4.42 4.24 -2.30
CA LEU A 118 5.39 3.36 -1.64
C LEU A 118 6.09 2.39 -2.60
N PRO A 119 5.44 1.81 -3.64
CA PRO A 119 6.12 0.95 -4.61
C PRO A 119 6.96 1.69 -5.66
N LEU A 120 6.77 3.02 -5.82
CA LEU A 120 7.44 3.80 -6.87
C LEU A 120 8.95 3.86 -6.70
N GLU A 121 9.70 3.74 -7.78
CA GLU A 121 11.14 3.94 -7.85
C GLU A 121 11.48 5.11 -8.79
N ILE A 122 12.73 5.59 -8.76
CA ILE A 122 13.19 6.62 -9.68
C ILE A 122 13.00 6.14 -11.13
N GLY A 123 12.38 7.00 -11.95
CA GLY A 123 12.05 6.73 -13.36
C GLY A 123 10.61 6.25 -13.57
N ASP A 124 9.92 5.79 -12.53
CA ASP A 124 8.51 5.40 -12.63
C ASP A 124 7.63 6.62 -12.93
N GLN A 125 6.46 6.36 -13.52
CA GLN A 125 5.46 7.38 -13.82
C GLN A 125 4.31 7.31 -12.83
N ILE A 126 3.65 8.44 -12.59
CA ILE A 126 2.43 8.55 -11.79
C ILE A 126 1.52 9.61 -12.39
N ASP A 127 0.22 9.34 -12.37
CA ASP A 127 -0.82 10.27 -12.79
C ASP A 127 -1.35 11.02 -11.57
N LEU A 128 -1.34 12.34 -11.63
CA LEU A 128 -1.90 13.21 -10.59
C LEU A 128 -3.13 13.92 -11.10
N GLU A 129 -4.26 13.73 -10.40
CA GLU A 129 -5.48 14.48 -10.67
C GLU A 129 -5.60 15.69 -9.75
N ARG A 130 -5.95 16.85 -10.32
CA ARG A 130 -6.35 18.03 -9.57
C ARG A 130 -7.48 18.73 -10.31
N ASP A 131 -8.57 19.05 -9.62
CA ASP A 131 -9.73 19.76 -10.19
C ASP A 131 -10.31 19.08 -11.46
N GLY A 132 -10.22 17.75 -11.53
CA GLY A 132 -10.68 16.94 -12.66
C GLY A 132 -9.73 16.88 -13.86
N GLU A 133 -8.55 17.49 -13.76
CA GLU A 133 -7.48 17.41 -14.76
C GLU A 133 -6.40 16.42 -14.30
N THR A 134 -6.05 15.47 -15.18
CA THR A 134 -4.96 14.52 -14.94
C THR A 134 -3.69 15.00 -15.60
N THR A 135 -2.61 15.04 -14.82
CA THR A 135 -1.27 15.44 -15.25
C THR A 135 -0.30 14.28 -15.01
N HIS A 136 0.61 14.05 -15.95
CA HIS A 136 1.57 12.94 -15.90
C HIS A 136 2.91 13.39 -15.33
N TYR A 137 3.44 12.65 -14.36
CA TYR A 137 4.71 12.94 -13.70
C TYR A 137 5.66 11.76 -13.76
N ARG A 138 6.95 12.05 -13.67
CA ARG A 138 8.02 11.07 -13.48
C ARG A 138 8.67 11.26 -12.13
N VAL A 139 8.97 10.16 -11.46
CA VAL A 139 9.77 10.16 -10.25
C VAL A 139 11.23 10.46 -10.58
N ILE A 140 11.78 11.54 -10.02
CA ILE A 140 13.18 11.94 -10.23
C ILE A 140 14.01 11.97 -8.96
N ASP A 141 13.38 11.97 -7.79
CA ASP A 141 14.06 11.93 -6.49
C ASP A 141 13.25 11.10 -5.49
N ILE A 142 13.93 10.39 -4.59
CA ILE A 142 13.30 9.66 -3.49
C ILE A 142 14.12 9.88 -2.22
N ARG A 143 13.43 10.27 -1.14
CA ARG A 143 14.03 10.41 0.18
C ARG A 143 13.28 9.61 1.22
N HIS A 144 14.05 9.10 2.18
CA HIS A 144 13.52 8.44 3.37
C HIS A 144 13.91 9.26 4.58
N THR A 145 12.93 9.69 5.36
CA THR A 145 13.19 10.43 6.60
C THR A 145 12.64 9.66 7.80
N PRO A 146 13.24 9.78 8.99
CA PRO A 146 12.61 9.32 10.22
C PRO A 146 11.23 9.99 10.39
N LYS A 147 10.27 9.28 11.00
CA LYS A 147 8.96 9.87 11.35
C LYS A 147 9.03 10.78 12.58
N VAL A 148 9.89 10.44 13.53
CA VAL A 148 10.09 11.20 14.76
C VAL A 148 11.37 12.02 14.65
N TRP A 149 11.32 13.28 15.08
CA TRP A 149 12.46 14.22 15.05
C TRP A 149 12.94 14.61 13.64
N ALA A 150 12.19 14.26 12.59
CA ALA A 150 12.44 14.79 11.26
C ALA A 150 12.20 16.30 11.25
N THR A 151 13.21 17.04 10.83
CA THR A 151 13.08 18.45 10.46
C THR A 151 12.88 18.55 8.95
N THR A 152 12.26 19.64 8.50
CA THR A 152 12.12 19.95 7.07
C THR A 152 13.47 20.10 6.36
N GLU A 153 14.58 20.18 7.11
CA GLU A 153 15.94 20.18 6.58
C GLU A 153 16.28 18.91 5.78
N GLY A 154 15.69 17.76 6.14
CA GLY A 154 15.87 16.51 5.38
C GLY A 154 15.32 16.58 3.95
N LEU A 155 14.50 17.59 3.65
CA LEU A 155 13.89 17.80 2.33
C LEU A 155 14.60 18.88 1.51
N ILE A 156 15.56 19.61 2.09
CA ILE A 156 16.28 20.67 1.38
C ILE A 156 16.93 20.09 0.12
N GLY A 157 16.61 20.69 -1.02
CA GLY A 157 17.11 20.29 -2.33
C GLY A 157 16.50 18.99 -2.88
N ILE A 158 15.34 18.54 -2.38
CA ILE A 158 14.59 17.48 -3.07
C ILE A 158 14.18 18.00 -4.44
N ALA A 159 14.44 17.23 -5.48
CA ALA A 159 14.20 17.67 -6.86
C ALA A 159 12.74 17.43 -7.30
N GLY A 160 12.25 18.27 -8.21
CA GLY A 160 10.92 18.14 -8.83
C GLY A 160 10.09 19.42 -8.74
N ASP A 161 8.98 19.43 -9.48
CA ASP A 161 7.97 20.48 -9.44
C ASP A 161 7.12 20.38 -8.17
N LEU A 162 6.93 19.17 -7.65
CA LEU A 162 6.28 18.88 -6.37
C LEU A 162 6.84 17.57 -5.78
N ALA A 163 6.54 17.29 -4.52
CA ALA A 163 6.85 16.02 -3.88
C ALA A 163 5.62 15.38 -3.23
N LEU A 164 5.50 14.06 -3.34
CA LEU A 164 4.50 13.28 -2.60
C LEU A 164 5.11 12.65 -1.35
N GLN A 165 4.34 12.52 -0.29
CA GLN A 165 4.77 11.96 0.99
C GLN A 165 3.79 10.93 1.53
N SER A 166 4.32 9.80 1.99
CA SER A 166 3.57 8.84 2.82
C SER A 166 4.48 8.09 3.79
N CYS A 167 3.91 7.36 4.74
CA CYS A 167 4.66 6.57 5.71
C CYS A 167 4.74 5.10 5.29
N PHE A 168 5.85 4.44 5.56
CA PHE A 168 5.84 2.98 5.56
C PHE A 168 4.92 2.46 6.67
N TYR A 169 4.35 1.27 6.46
CA TYR A 169 3.61 0.59 7.51
C TYR A 169 4.56 0.09 8.60
N GLY A 170 4.06 -0.01 9.82
CA GLY A 170 4.83 -0.44 10.99
C GLY A 170 4.67 0.53 12.15
N ASP A 171 5.62 0.46 13.08
CA ASP A 171 5.61 1.31 14.27
C ASP A 171 5.97 2.78 13.97
N ARG A 172 6.18 3.57 15.02
CA ARG A 172 6.54 4.99 14.90
C ARG A 172 7.96 5.23 14.36
N THR A 173 8.76 4.18 14.20
CA THR A 173 10.12 4.25 13.67
C THR A 173 10.16 4.00 12.16
N ALA A 174 9.08 3.44 11.58
CA ALA A 174 8.93 3.29 10.15
C ALA A 174 9.15 4.65 9.45
N PRO A 175 10.00 4.71 8.41
CA PRO A 175 10.35 5.97 7.78
C PRO A 175 9.16 6.54 7.01
N MET A 176 9.24 7.84 6.73
CA MET A 176 8.44 8.50 5.71
C MET A 176 9.18 8.42 4.38
N LYS A 177 8.44 8.15 3.32
CA LYS A 177 8.92 8.23 1.94
C LYS A 177 8.47 9.55 1.34
N PHE A 178 9.41 10.25 0.71
CA PHE A 178 9.15 11.40 -0.14
C PHE A 178 9.53 11.03 -1.57
N VAL A 179 8.71 11.42 -2.53
CA VAL A 179 8.89 11.15 -3.95
C VAL A 179 8.81 12.48 -4.69
N GLY A 180 9.96 12.96 -5.18
CA GLY A 180 10.06 14.15 -5.99
C GLY A 180 9.65 13.88 -7.43
N LEU A 181 8.77 14.73 -7.97
CA LEU A 181 8.08 14.51 -9.24
C LEU A 181 8.38 15.64 -10.23
N GLU A 182 8.74 15.26 -11.45
CA GLU A 182 8.93 16.16 -12.58
C GLU A 182 7.79 15.95 -13.59
N LEU A 183 7.21 17.05 -14.05
CA LEU A 183 6.18 17.07 -15.07
C LEU A 183 6.71 16.43 -16.36
N ILE A 184 5.95 15.47 -16.89
CA ILE A 184 6.17 14.97 -18.24
C ILE A 184 5.34 15.86 -19.15
N GLU A 185 5.97 16.83 -19.84
CA GLU A 185 5.25 17.64 -20.83
C GLU A 185 4.50 16.73 -21.82
N ALA A 186 3.23 17.04 -22.07
CA ALA A 186 2.49 16.44 -23.16
C ALA A 186 3.12 16.92 -24.48
N SER A 187 3.86 16.03 -25.14
CA SER A 187 4.38 16.23 -26.49
C SER A 187 3.29 16.52 -27.51
#